data_AF-A0A151K0S0-F1
#
_entry.id   AF-A0A151K0S0-F1
#
_cell.length_a   1.000
_cell.length_b   1.000
_cell.length_c   1.000
_cell.angle_alpha   90.00
_cell.angle_beta   90.00
_cell.angle_gamma   90.00
#
_symmetry.space_group_name_H-M   'P 1'
#
loop_
_entity.id
_entity.type
_entity.pdbx_description
1 polymer ?
#
loop_
_entity_poly.entity_id
_entity_poly.type
_entity_poly.pdbx_seq_one_letter_code
_entity_poly.pdbx_strand_id
1 'polypeptide(L)'
;MKLAPTKNMKAFVGDLLVKVRKSRYQRYRVFSSARQAREARKKRKLMAKLRRALTKPEDWQRHMRALEILAAPKARPKRRKPIKKRKWRPVDMERVSFLALPLIRHEPTPRDPFRVSERALVYRMSKRMERLTYLTIRPEIEYRIPGRVSPAATKAIASKRVIALAKPAKRPTGRETDLREDAFTVSPMALKARCSKRLKNLAKPKIYPKPVFKRLKTALKR
;
A
#
# COMPACT_ATOMS: atom_id res chain seq x y z
N MET A 1 -75.87 -47.55 11.22
CA MET A 1 -75.80 -47.73 9.76
C MET A 1 -74.47 -47.20 9.23
N LYS A 2 -73.57 -48.09 8.78
CA LYS A 2 -72.30 -47.68 8.15
C LYS A 2 -72.58 -47.43 6.66
N LEU A 3 -72.69 -46.16 6.28
CA LEU A 3 -72.83 -45.76 4.88
C LEU A 3 -71.54 -46.17 4.13
N ALA A 4 -71.67 -47.13 3.21
CA ALA A 4 -70.57 -47.51 2.33
C ALA A 4 -70.19 -46.27 1.48
N PRO A 5 -68.96 -45.76 1.59
CA PRO A 5 -68.56 -44.60 0.82
C PRO A 5 -68.48 -45.03 -0.65
N THR A 6 -69.37 -44.47 -1.47
CA THR A 6 -69.33 -44.68 -2.92
C THR A 6 -67.95 -44.25 -3.42
N LYS A 7 -67.32 -45.08 -4.28
CA LYS A 7 -65.96 -44.83 -4.79
C LYS A 7 -65.80 -43.41 -5.37
N ASN A 8 -66.90 -42.85 -5.88
CA ASN A 8 -66.98 -41.51 -6.46
C ASN A 8 -66.85 -40.37 -5.43
N MET A 9 -67.40 -40.52 -4.22
CA MET A 9 -67.25 -39.50 -3.16
C MET A 9 -65.80 -39.42 -2.66
N LYS A 10 -65.11 -40.56 -2.57
CA LYS A 10 -63.69 -40.59 -2.21
C LYS A 10 -62.82 -39.89 -3.25
N ALA A 11 -63.10 -40.09 -4.53
CA ALA A 11 -62.41 -39.41 -5.62
C ALA A 11 -62.64 -37.89 -5.59
N PHE A 12 -63.89 -37.45 -5.39
CA PHE A 12 -64.24 -36.02 -5.30
C PHE A 12 -63.56 -35.30 -4.12
N VAL A 13 -63.57 -35.92 -2.93
CA VAL A 13 -62.87 -35.39 -1.76
C VAL A 13 -61.35 -35.36 -2.00
N GLY A 14 -60.80 -36.39 -2.66
CA GLY A 14 -59.40 -36.42 -3.08
C GLY A 14 -59.03 -35.24 -3.98
N ASP A 15 -59.83 -34.96 -5.01
CA ASP A 15 -59.62 -33.85 -5.93
C ASP A 15 -59.74 -32.49 -5.23
N LEU A 16 -60.70 -32.34 -4.31
CA LEU A 16 -60.84 -31.13 -3.50
C LEU A 16 -59.60 -30.88 -2.65
N LEU A 17 -59.06 -31.92 -2.00
CA LEU A 17 -57.84 -31.84 -1.20
C LEU A 17 -56.62 -31.50 -2.06
N VAL A 18 -56.53 -32.06 -3.28
CA VAL A 18 -55.48 -31.72 -4.25
C VAL A 18 -55.59 -30.25 -4.68
N LYS A 19 -56.80 -29.75 -4.95
CA LYS A 19 -57.05 -28.32 -5.28
C LYS A 19 -56.68 -27.41 -4.12
N VAL A 20 -57.03 -27.76 -2.88
CA VAL A 20 -56.65 -27.00 -1.67
C VAL A 20 -55.13 -26.99 -1.49
N ARG A 21 -54.46 -28.14 -1.67
CA ARG A 21 -53.00 -28.27 -1.57
C ARG A 21 -52.26 -27.49 -2.65
N LYS A 22 -52.82 -27.42 -3.87
CA LYS A 22 -52.29 -26.65 -5.00
C LYS A 22 -52.73 -25.19 -4.99
N SER A 23 -53.62 -24.79 -4.07
CA SER A 23 -54.13 -23.42 -3.99
C SER A 23 -53.00 -22.40 -3.81
N ARG A 24 -53.21 -21.21 -4.39
CA ARG A 24 -52.25 -20.09 -4.29
C ARG A 24 -51.98 -19.73 -2.83
N TYR A 25 -53.00 -19.76 -1.97
CA TYR A 25 -52.89 -19.48 -0.55
C TYR A 25 -52.02 -20.50 0.19
N GLN A 26 -52.21 -21.79 -0.06
CA GLN A 26 -51.41 -22.81 0.61
C GLN A 26 -49.94 -22.78 0.17
N ARG A 27 -49.68 -22.48 -1.12
CA ARG A 27 -48.31 -22.21 -1.61
C ARG A 27 -47.70 -21.00 -0.89
N TYR A 28 -48.44 -19.88 -0.79
CA TYR A 28 -47.98 -18.69 -0.06
C TYR A 28 -47.65 -18.98 1.41
N ARG A 29 -48.52 -19.73 2.10
CA ARG A 29 -48.31 -20.14 3.49
C ARG A 29 -47.02 -20.95 3.64
N VAL A 30 -46.78 -21.92 2.75
CA VAL A 30 -45.54 -22.71 2.74
C VAL A 30 -44.32 -21.83 2.52
N PHE A 31 -44.36 -20.88 1.59
CA PHE A 31 -43.23 -19.96 1.37
C PHE A 31 -42.99 -19.02 2.55
N SER A 32 -44.04 -18.51 3.17
CA SER A 32 -43.96 -17.65 4.36
C SER A 32 -43.35 -18.42 5.54
N SER A 33 -43.86 -19.61 5.84
CA SER A 33 -43.30 -20.49 6.87
C SER A 33 -41.85 -20.88 6.58
N ALA A 34 -41.51 -21.19 5.32
CA ALA A 34 -40.14 -21.50 4.93
C ALA A 34 -39.20 -20.29 5.10
N ARG A 35 -39.68 -19.08 4.81
CA ARG A 35 -38.94 -17.83 5.05
C ARG A 35 -38.70 -17.61 6.55
N GLN A 36 -39.75 -17.72 7.37
CA GLN A 36 -39.64 -17.61 8.82
C GLN A 36 -38.66 -18.66 9.39
N ALA A 37 -38.71 -19.90 8.90
CA ALA A 37 -37.78 -20.96 9.30
C ALA A 37 -36.33 -20.64 8.92
N ARG A 38 -36.09 -20.06 7.74
CA ARG A 38 -34.75 -19.61 7.31
C ARG A 38 -34.24 -18.47 8.21
N GLU A 39 -35.09 -17.49 8.52
CA GLU A 39 -34.74 -16.37 9.40
C GLU A 39 -34.44 -16.87 10.82
N ALA A 40 -35.28 -17.76 11.36
CA ALA A 40 -35.06 -18.41 12.66
C ALA A 40 -33.74 -19.22 12.67
N ARG A 41 -33.42 -19.94 11.58
CA ARG A 41 -32.14 -20.67 11.45
C ARG A 41 -30.94 -19.72 11.43
N LYS A 42 -31.04 -18.57 10.73
CA LYS A 42 -30.00 -17.54 10.74
C LYS A 42 -29.80 -16.96 12.15
N LYS A 43 -30.90 -16.59 12.84
CA LYS A 43 -30.86 -16.10 14.23
C LYS A 43 -30.26 -17.13 15.19
N ARG A 44 -30.64 -18.41 15.08
CA ARG A 44 -30.06 -19.51 15.86
C ARG A 44 -28.55 -19.66 15.62
N LYS A 45 -28.10 -19.62 14.36
CA LYS A 45 -26.66 -19.66 14.02
C LYS A 45 -25.90 -18.48 14.62
N LEU A 46 -26.46 -17.27 14.53
CA LEU A 46 -25.87 -16.06 15.10
C LEU A 46 -25.75 -16.19 16.62
N MET A 47 -26.83 -16.58 17.30
CA MET A 47 -26.85 -16.77 18.75
C MET A 47 -25.89 -17.88 19.20
N ALA A 48 -25.77 -18.97 18.45
CA ALA A 48 -24.79 -20.02 18.74
C ALA A 48 -23.34 -19.52 18.61
N LYS A 49 -23.04 -18.69 17.61
CA LYS A 49 -21.72 -18.04 17.48
C LYS A 49 -21.45 -17.09 18.64
N LEU A 50 -22.44 -16.28 19.04
CA LEU A 50 -22.32 -15.37 20.18
C LEU A 50 -22.10 -16.14 21.48
N ARG A 51 -22.85 -17.21 21.74
CA ARG A 51 -22.65 -18.08 22.92
C ARG A 51 -21.26 -18.72 22.96
N ARG A 52 -20.69 -19.09 21.80
CA ARG A 52 -19.31 -19.60 21.70
C ARG A 52 -18.26 -18.51 21.92
N ALA A 53 -18.52 -17.29 21.45
CA ALA A 53 -17.59 -16.17 21.55
C ALA A 53 -17.60 -15.50 22.94
N LEU A 54 -18.77 -15.47 23.59
CA LEU A 54 -19.00 -14.90 24.93
C LEU A 54 -19.29 -16.05 25.90
N THR A 55 -18.38 -17.03 25.97
CA THR A 55 -18.58 -18.21 26.81
C THR A 55 -18.38 -17.86 28.30
N LYS A 56 -17.52 -16.88 28.60
CA LYS A 56 -17.28 -16.40 29.96
C LYS A 56 -17.99 -15.06 30.19
N PRO A 57 -18.53 -14.82 31.39
CA PRO A 57 -19.18 -13.54 31.72
C PRO A 57 -18.21 -12.34 31.60
N GLU A 58 -16.92 -12.57 31.80
CA GLU A 58 -15.84 -11.57 31.63
C GLU A 58 -15.64 -11.13 30.17
N ASP A 59 -15.98 -11.97 29.18
CA ASP A 59 -15.80 -11.64 27.77
C ASP A 59 -16.68 -10.46 27.36
N TRP A 60 -17.86 -10.33 27.98
CA TRP A 60 -18.74 -9.18 27.78
C TRP A 60 -18.12 -7.88 28.33
N GLN A 61 -17.49 -7.94 29.50
CA GLN A 61 -16.79 -6.79 30.07
C GLN A 61 -15.58 -6.38 29.21
N ARG A 62 -14.84 -7.35 28.66
CA ARG A 62 -13.75 -7.10 27.70
C ARG A 62 -14.27 -6.47 26.41
N HIS A 63 -15.42 -6.93 25.92
CA HIS A 63 -16.08 -6.36 24.75
C HIS A 63 -16.50 -4.90 24.97
N MET A 64 -17.11 -4.59 26.11
CA MET A 64 -17.47 -3.22 26.49
C MET A 64 -16.25 -2.31 26.57
N ARG A 65 -15.16 -2.76 27.21
CA ARG A 65 -13.88 -2.02 27.24
C ARG A 65 -13.30 -1.78 25.84
N ALA A 66 -13.43 -2.75 24.93
CA ALA A 66 -12.97 -2.59 23.55
C ALA A 66 -13.82 -1.55 22.79
N LEU A 67 -15.13 -1.54 23.00
CA LEU A 67 -16.02 -0.51 22.44
C LEU A 67 -15.69 0.88 22.97
N GLU A 68 -15.40 1.03 24.27
CA GLU A 68 -14.96 2.29 24.87
C GLU A 68 -13.66 2.80 24.25
N ILE A 69 -12.66 1.93 24.06
CA ILE A 69 -11.39 2.27 23.39
C ILE A 69 -11.62 2.72 21.94
N LEU A 70 -12.53 2.05 21.22
CA LEU A 70 -12.85 2.37 19.82
C LEU A 70 -13.67 3.66 19.68
N ALA A 71 -14.57 3.93 20.62
CA ALA A 71 -15.37 5.14 20.68
C ALA A 71 -14.53 6.37 21.08
N ALA A 72 -13.45 6.17 21.85
CA ALA A 72 -12.54 7.23 22.21
C ALA A 72 -11.86 7.83 20.95
N PRO A 73 -11.80 9.16 20.81
CA PRO A 73 -11.14 9.79 19.69
C PRO A 73 -9.65 9.43 19.67
N LYS A 74 -9.12 9.04 18.51
CA LYS A 74 -7.71 8.68 18.36
C LYS A 74 -6.81 9.88 18.68
N ALA A 75 -6.15 9.83 19.83
CA ALA A 75 -5.17 10.84 20.22
C ALA A 75 -4.02 10.86 19.19
N ARG A 76 -3.70 12.05 18.66
CA ARG A 76 -2.54 12.21 17.77
C ARG A 76 -1.27 11.91 18.57
N PRO A 77 -0.32 11.14 18.04
CA PRO A 77 0.94 10.88 18.74
C PRO A 77 1.65 12.20 19.03
N LYS A 78 2.10 12.40 20.28
CA LYS A 78 2.87 13.58 20.65
C LYS A 78 4.14 13.62 19.80
N ARG A 79 4.40 14.76 19.16
CA ARG A 79 5.65 14.97 18.41
C ARG A 79 6.83 14.76 19.36
N ARG A 80 7.80 13.93 18.96
CA ARG A 80 9.07 13.78 19.70
C ARG A 80 9.71 15.17 19.80
N LYS A 81 10.05 15.60 21.01
CA LYS A 81 10.77 16.86 21.22
C LYS A 81 12.09 16.78 20.44
N PRO A 82 12.52 17.85 19.74
CA PRO A 82 13.80 17.86 19.06
C PRO A 82 14.91 17.57 20.07
N ILE A 83 15.79 16.63 19.75
CA ILE A 83 16.96 16.31 20.57
C ILE A 83 17.77 17.61 20.68
N LYS A 84 18.06 18.05 21.91
CA LYS A 84 18.90 19.23 22.14
C LYS A 84 20.22 19.01 21.41
N LYS A 85 20.61 19.95 20.54
CA LYS A 85 21.93 19.90 19.87
C LYS A 85 23.00 19.77 20.96
N ARG A 86 23.89 18.78 20.83
CA ARG A 86 25.02 18.64 21.74
C ARG A 86 25.83 19.93 21.70
N LYS A 87 26.16 20.50 22.87
CA LYS A 87 27.04 21.67 22.96
C LYS A 87 28.38 21.34 22.31
N TRP A 88 28.93 22.29 21.56
CA TRP A 88 30.24 22.14 20.93
C TRP A 88 31.29 21.88 22.02
N ARG A 89 32.13 20.87 21.85
CA ARG A 89 33.23 20.57 22.77
C ARG A 89 34.53 21.10 22.15
N PRO A 90 35.46 21.66 22.94
CA PRO A 90 36.80 21.98 22.47
C PRO A 90 37.46 20.75 21.84
N VAL A 91 38.27 20.99 20.81
CA VAL A 91 39.04 19.93 20.15
C VAL A 91 40.19 19.54 21.06
N ASP A 92 40.34 18.24 21.32
CA ASP A 92 41.45 17.69 22.07
C ASP A 92 42.72 17.67 21.19
N MET A 93 43.70 18.49 21.55
CA MET A 93 44.92 18.69 20.77
C MET A 93 45.84 17.45 20.79
N GLU A 94 45.82 16.67 21.87
CA GLU A 94 46.59 15.42 21.97
C GLU A 94 45.99 14.34 21.06
N ARG A 95 44.67 14.31 20.97
CA ARG A 95 43.98 13.45 20.01
C ARG A 95 44.30 13.85 18.57
N VAL A 96 44.36 15.14 18.28
CA VAL A 96 44.70 15.64 16.93
C VAL A 96 46.13 15.26 16.57
N SER A 97 47.10 15.39 17.48
CA SER A 97 48.49 14.98 17.24
C SER A 97 48.61 13.47 17.04
N PHE A 98 47.91 12.66 17.83
CA PHE A 98 47.85 11.20 17.65
C PHE A 98 47.27 10.81 16.27
N LEU A 99 46.18 11.46 15.85
CA LEU A 99 45.54 11.21 14.56
C LEU A 99 46.37 11.72 13.37
N ALA A 100 47.29 12.65 13.59
CA ALA A 100 48.20 13.16 12.57
C ALA A 100 49.38 12.20 12.30
N LEU A 101 49.61 11.20 13.16
CA LEU A 101 50.60 10.17 12.92
C LEU A 101 50.22 9.32 11.70
N PRO A 102 51.20 8.87 10.89
CA PRO A 102 50.93 7.98 9.79
C PRO A 102 50.33 6.67 10.31
N LEU A 103 49.22 6.24 9.72
CA LEU A 103 48.58 4.97 10.07
C LEU A 103 49.49 3.82 9.63
N ILE A 104 50.13 3.14 10.57
CA ILE A 104 50.87 1.90 10.32
C ILE A 104 49.84 0.82 10.01
N ARG A 105 49.76 0.42 8.73
CA ARG A 105 48.91 -0.69 8.30
C ARG A 105 49.70 -1.98 8.48
N HIS A 106 49.38 -2.74 9.51
CA HIS A 106 49.83 -4.12 9.58
C HIS A 106 49.05 -4.94 8.56
N GLU A 107 49.75 -5.74 7.76
CA GLU A 107 49.09 -6.68 6.87
C GLU A 107 48.28 -7.67 7.73
N PRO A 108 47.00 -7.90 7.41
CA PRO A 108 46.22 -8.91 8.10
C PRO A 108 46.89 -10.27 7.88
N THR A 109 47.02 -11.05 8.94
CA THR A 109 47.51 -12.42 8.81
C THR A 109 46.61 -13.18 7.84
N PRO A 110 47.17 -13.93 6.86
CA PRO A 110 46.37 -14.68 5.92
C PRO A 110 45.53 -15.71 6.69
N ARG A 111 44.21 -15.66 6.52
CA ARG A 111 43.33 -16.69 7.08
C ARG A 111 43.48 -17.94 6.24
N ASP A 112 43.68 -19.06 6.91
CA ASP A 112 43.62 -20.38 6.29
C ASP A 112 42.23 -20.56 5.62
N PRO A 113 42.17 -20.79 4.29
CA PRO A 113 40.92 -20.91 3.55
C PRO A 113 40.06 -22.11 4.00
N PHE A 114 40.65 -23.12 4.63
CA PHE A 114 39.94 -24.31 5.09
C PHE A 114 39.59 -24.25 6.59
N ARG A 115 40.12 -23.27 7.33
CA ARG A 115 39.86 -23.13 8.75
C ARG A 115 38.50 -22.48 9.01
N VAL A 116 37.53 -23.33 9.32
CA VAL A 116 36.19 -22.93 9.76
C VAL A 116 36.22 -22.58 11.25
N SER A 117 35.43 -21.59 11.68
CA SER A 117 35.30 -21.27 13.11
C SER A 117 34.63 -22.42 13.87
N GLU A 118 35.08 -22.74 15.08
CA GLU A 118 34.51 -23.83 15.91
C GLU A 118 32.98 -23.73 16.08
N ARG A 119 32.46 -22.50 16.22
CA ARG A 119 31.03 -22.23 16.31
C ARG A 119 30.25 -22.65 15.08
N ALA A 120 30.85 -22.60 13.89
CA ALA A 120 30.21 -22.99 12.64
C ALA A 120 30.12 -24.52 12.51
N LEU A 121 31.02 -25.29 13.13
CA LEU A 121 30.96 -26.75 13.17
C LEU A 121 29.76 -27.26 14.00
N VAL A 122 29.40 -26.53 15.06
CA VAL A 122 28.30 -26.88 15.98
C VAL A 122 27.00 -26.14 15.64
N TYR A 123 27.01 -25.30 14.61
CA TYR A 123 25.89 -24.42 14.30
C TYR A 123 24.66 -25.20 13.82
N ARG A 124 23.52 -24.99 14.50
CA ARG A 124 22.21 -25.47 14.05
C ARG A 124 21.48 -24.39 13.27
N MET A 125 20.98 -24.74 12.08
CA MET A 125 20.24 -23.80 11.23
C MET A 125 19.02 -23.23 11.96
N SER A 126 18.81 -21.93 11.82
CA SER A 126 17.58 -21.32 12.30
C SER A 126 16.40 -21.73 11.41
N LYS A 127 15.20 -21.79 12.00
CA LYS A 127 13.94 -22.04 11.26
C LYS A 127 13.74 -21.10 10.08
N ARG A 128 14.26 -19.87 10.14
CA ARG A 128 14.21 -18.92 9.02
C ARG A 128 15.13 -19.35 7.88
N MET A 129 16.34 -19.81 8.18
CA MET A 129 17.27 -20.28 7.15
C MET A 129 16.80 -21.57 6.51
N GLU A 130 16.24 -22.50 7.27
CA GLU A 130 15.56 -23.69 6.71
C GLU A 130 14.44 -23.30 5.73
N ARG A 131 13.76 -22.18 5.97
CA ARG A 131 12.76 -21.66 5.03
C ARG A 131 13.37 -21.00 3.79
N LEU A 132 14.59 -20.49 3.89
CA LEU A 132 15.26 -19.88 2.75
C LEU A 132 15.97 -20.92 1.88
N THR A 133 16.30 -22.09 2.42
CA THR A 133 16.92 -23.19 1.68
C THR A 133 15.96 -23.92 0.76
N TYR A 134 14.65 -23.93 1.04
CA TYR A 134 13.71 -24.51 0.08
C TYR A 134 13.62 -23.63 -1.17
N LEU A 135 13.84 -24.24 -2.34
CA LEU A 135 13.54 -23.59 -3.60
C LEU A 135 12.02 -23.47 -3.74
N THR A 136 11.52 -22.24 -3.75
CA THR A 136 10.10 -22.01 -4.01
C THR A 136 9.91 -22.07 -5.52
N ILE A 137 9.44 -23.21 -6.04
CA ILE A 137 9.06 -23.32 -7.46
C ILE A 137 7.87 -22.38 -7.65
N ARG A 138 8.12 -21.26 -8.33
CA ARG A 138 7.04 -20.33 -8.69
C ARG A 138 6.24 -21.01 -9.82
N PRO A 139 4.90 -20.95 -9.79
CA PRO A 139 4.13 -21.39 -10.94
C PRO A 139 4.55 -20.57 -12.16
N GLU A 140 4.58 -21.21 -13.33
CA GLU A 140 4.86 -20.55 -14.59
C GLU A 140 3.84 -19.44 -14.82
N ILE A 141 4.32 -18.22 -15.04
CA ILE A 141 3.44 -17.06 -15.24
C ILE A 141 2.88 -17.16 -16.65
N GLU A 142 1.57 -17.39 -16.78
CA GLU A 142 0.91 -17.34 -18.08
C GLU A 142 1.14 -15.97 -18.75
N TYR A 143 1.74 -15.99 -19.95
CA TYR A 143 1.96 -14.78 -20.73
C TYR A 143 0.63 -14.10 -21.10
N ARG A 144 0.58 -12.77 -21.02
CA ARG A 144 -0.59 -12.02 -21.46
C ARG A 144 -0.70 -12.09 -22.97
N ILE A 145 -1.80 -12.63 -23.47
CA ILE A 145 -2.15 -12.62 -24.90
C ILE A 145 -2.24 -11.15 -25.36
N PRO A 146 -1.48 -10.72 -26.38
CA PRO A 146 -1.54 -9.36 -26.89
C PRO A 146 -2.97 -9.03 -27.34
N GLY A 147 -3.50 -7.89 -26.89
CA GLY A 147 -4.89 -7.47 -27.16
C GLY A 147 -5.93 -8.01 -26.18
N ARG A 148 -5.61 -8.99 -25.33
CA ARG A 148 -6.55 -9.46 -24.29
C ARG A 148 -6.64 -8.44 -23.16
N VAL A 149 -7.75 -7.71 -23.12
CA VAL A 149 -8.10 -6.82 -22.01
C VAL A 149 -9.00 -7.54 -21.01
N SER A 150 -9.02 -7.05 -19.76
CA SER A 150 -9.95 -7.58 -18.76
C SER A 150 -11.40 -7.25 -19.15
N PRO A 151 -12.38 -8.11 -18.86
CA PRO A 151 -13.79 -7.82 -19.13
C PRO A 151 -14.30 -6.53 -18.45
N ALA A 152 -13.68 -6.16 -17.32
CA ALA A 152 -13.98 -4.91 -16.62
C ALA A 152 -13.51 -3.69 -17.43
N ALA A 153 -12.37 -3.77 -18.10
CA ALA A 153 -11.86 -2.70 -18.94
C ALA A 153 -12.76 -2.45 -20.15
N THR A 154 -13.30 -3.51 -20.77
CA THR A 154 -14.25 -3.37 -21.90
C THR A 154 -15.56 -2.70 -21.50
N LYS A 155 -16.01 -2.90 -20.26
CA LYS A 155 -17.27 -2.34 -19.74
C LYS A 155 -17.09 -0.97 -19.07
N ALA A 156 -15.86 -0.49 -18.93
CA ALA A 156 -15.57 0.74 -18.21
C ALA A 156 -16.01 1.96 -19.03
N ILE A 157 -16.88 2.78 -18.43
CA ILE A 157 -17.29 4.07 -18.99
C ILE A 157 -16.34 5.14 -18.45
N ALA A 158 -15.70 5.90 -19.35
CA ALA A 158 -14.76 6.95 -18.97
C ALA A 158 -15.47 8.11 -18.25
N SER A 159 -14.78 8.70 -17.26
CA SER A 159 -15.31 9.87 -16.56
C SER A 159 -15.36 11.10 -17.48
N LYS A 160 -16.25 12.06 -17.18
CA LYS A 160 -16.38 13.32 -17.95
C LYS A 160 -15.05 14.05 -18.13
N ARG A 161 -14.19 14.06 -17.11
CA ARG A 161 -12.85 14.68 -17.17
C ARG A 161 -11.92 13.95 -18.12
N VAL A 162 -11.91 12.63 -18.10
CA VAL A 162 -11.08 11.81 -19.00
C VAL A 162 -11.53 12.02 -20.44
N ILE A 163 -12.84 12.07 -20.68
CA ILE A 163 -13.40 12.38 -22.00
C ILE A 163 -12.99 13.79 -22.47
N ALA A 164 -13.02 14.79 -21.58
CA ALA A 164 -12.63 16.15 -21.91
C ALA A 164 -11.14 16.27 -22.26
N LEU A 165 -10.26 15.57 -21.53
CA LEU A 165 -8.82 15.56 -21.79
C LEU A 165 -8.45 14.74 -23.02
N ALA A 166 -9.21 13.68 -23.33
CA ALA A 166 -9.01 12.88 -24.53
C ALA A 166 -9.40 13.63 -25.81
N LYS A 167 -10.26 14.66 -25.72
CA LYS A 167 -10.57 15.51 -26.86
C LYS A 167 -9.35 16.36 -27.21
N PRO A 168 -8.90 16.35 -28.48
CA PRO A 168 -7.81 17.22 -28.91
C PRO A 168 -8.21 18.68 -28.72
N ALA A 169 -7.23 19.52 -28.37
CA ALA A 169 -7.44 20.96 -28.25
C ALA A 169 -7.87 21.53 -29.61
N LYS A 170 -9.06 22.13 -29.67
CA LYS A 170 -9.53 22.83 -30.87
C LYS A 170 -8.70 24.10 -31.06
N ARG A 171 -7.92 24.17 -32.14
CA ARG A 171 -7.18 25.37 -32.55
C ARG A 171 -7.92 26.03 -33.73
N PRO A 172 -7.99 27.37 -33.81
CA PRO A 172 -8.59 28.05 -34.95
C PRO A 172 -7.77 27.79 -36.22
N THR A 173 -8.44 27.56 -37.33
CA THR A 173 -7.81 27.32 -38.64
C THR A 173 -7.04 28.56 -39.08
N GLY A 174 -5.79 28.41 -39.52
CA GLY A 174 -4.98 29.50 -40.10
C GLY A 174 -4.10 30.30 -39.13
N ARG A 175 -4.06 29.96 -37.83
CA ARG A 175 -3.14 30.60 -36.88
C ARG A 175 -2.05 29.61 -36.46
N GLU A 176 -0.87 29.72 -37.05
CA GLU A 176 0.35 29.06 -36.54
C GLU A 176 0.63 29.61 -35.13
N THR A 177 0.06 28.97 -34.12
CA THR A 177 -0.14 29.56 -32.79
C THR A 177 1.17 29.77 -32.03
N ASP A 178 2.25 29.18 -32.53
CA ASP A 178 3.57 29.23 -31.90
C ASP A 178 4.42 30.42 -32.41
N LEU A 179 3.97 31.11 -33.47
CA LEU A 179 4.62 32.31 -34.00
C LEU A 179 3.80 33.54 -33.63
N ARG A 180 4.41 34.45 -32.86
CA ARG A 180 3.89 35.82 -32.72
C ARG A 180 4.14 36.56 -34.02
N GLU A 181 3.23 37.48 -34.38
CA GLU A 181 3.37 38.35 -35.56
C GLU A 181 4.71 39.10 -35.57
N ASP A 182 5.23 39.43 -34.38
CA ASP A 182 6.58 39.92 -34.19
C ASP A 182 7.32 39.03 -33.16
N ALA A 183 8.44 38.47 -33.61
CA ALA A 183 9.27 37.53 -32.84
C ALA A 183 9.95 38.20 -31.63
N PHE A 184 10.10 39.53 -31.64
CA PHE A 184 10.74 40.29 -30.58
C PHE A 184 9.75 40.93 -29.60
N THR A 185 8.44 40.74 -29.81
CA THR A 185 7.46 41.30 -28.89
C THR A 185 7.53 40.60 -27.53
N VAL A 186 8.02 41.32 -26.52
CA VAL A 186 8.06 40.87 -25.12
C VAL A 186 6.72 41.20 -24.45
N SER A 187 6.22 40.33 -23.57
CA SER A 187 4.97 40.63 -22.85
C SER A 187 5.17 41.81 -21.88
N PRO A 188 4.16 42.66 -21.66
CA PRO A 188 4.29 43.82 -20.76
C PRO A 188 4.59 43.40 -19.31
N MET A 189 4.15 42.20 -18.91
CA MET A 189 4.52 41.61 -17.62
C MET A 189 6.00 41.24 -17.55
N ALA A 190 6.58 40.72 -18.63
CA ALA A 190 8.00 40.38 -18.67
C ALA A 190 8.88 41.65 -18.62
N LEU A 191 8.46 42.74 -19.25
CA LEU A 191 9.14 44.05 -19.12
C LEU A 191 9.15 44.58 -17.67
N LYS A 192 8.09 44.32 -16.91
CA LYS A 192 7.95 44.72 -15.50
C LYS A 192 8.53 43.70 -14.51
N ALA A 193 9.00 42.55 -14.99
CA ALA A 193 9.44 41.46 -14.13
C ALA A 193 10.76 41.81 -13.43
N ARG A 194 10.82 41.59 -12.12
CA ARG A 194 12.05 41.75 -11.32
C ARG A 194 12.73 40.39 -11.11
N CYS A 195 14.04 40.34 -11.34
CA CYS A 195 14.83 39.12 -11.12
C CYS A 195 14.77 38.67 -9.65
N SER A 196 14.61 37.36 -9.44
CA SER A 196 14.64 36.76 -8.10
C SER A 196 16.02 36.93 -7.45
N LYS A 197 16.06 36.95 -6.11
CA LYS A 197 17.30 37.10 -5.33
C LYS A 197 18.35 36.03 -5.70
N ARG A 198 17.90 34.80 -5.99
CA ARG A 198 18.77 33.71 -6.45
C ARG A 198 19.39 33.99 -7.81
N LEU A 199 18.60 34.43 -8.79
CA LEU A 199 19.12 34.77 -10.13
C LEU A 199 20.10 35.94 -10.07
N LYS A 200 19.81 36.96 -9.26
CA LYS A 200 20.76 38.07 -9.01
C LYS A 200 22.10 37.59 -8.44
N ASN A 201 22.08 36.59 -7.56
CA ASN A 201 23.31 36.02 -7.01
C ASN A 201 24.08 35.17 -8.03
N LEU A 202 23.37 34.39 -8.85
CA LEU A 202 23.98 33.54 -9.88
C LEU A 202 24.56 34.35 -11.04
N ALA A 203 23.97 35.50 -11.35
CA ALA A 203 24.46 36.42 -12.38
C ALA A 203 25.76 37.15 -11.97
N LYS A 204 26.17 37.05 -10.69
CA LYS A 204 27.47 37.61 -10.26
C LYS A 204 28.60 36.79 -10.89
N PRO A 205 29.64 37.45 -11.44
CA PRO A 205 30.77 36.75 -12.02
C PRO A 205 31.47 35.91 -10.94
N LYS A 206 31.89 34.70 -11.31
CA LYS A 206 32.70 33.86 -10.44
C LYS A 206 34.13 34.39 -10.46
N ILE A 207 34.57 34.99 -9.36
CA ILE A 207 35.96 35.40 -9.18
C ILE A 207 36.72 34.18 -8.65
N TYR A 208 37.61 33.62 -9.47
CA TYR A 208 38.55 32.60 -9.02
C TYR A 208 39.84 33.27 -8.55
N PRO A 209 40.42 32.86 -7.41
CA PRO A 209 41.73 33.34 -7.01
C PRO A 209 42.76 32.95 -8.07
N LYS A 210 43.72 33.83 -8.36
CA LYS A 210 44.82 33.52 -9.29
C LYS A 210 45.52 32.24 -8.80
N PRO A 211 45.69 31.22 -9.65
CA PRO A 211 46.36 30.00 -9.23
C PRO A 211 47.81 30.31 -8.86
N VAL A 212 48.15 30.14 -7.59
CA VAL A 212 49.53 30.27 -7.12
C VAL A 212 50.19 28.91 -7.33
N PHE A 213 50.90 28.75 -8.45
CA PHE A 213 51.70 27.57 -8.70
C PHE A 213 52.94 27.62 -7.81
N LYS A 214 52.99 26.76 -6.78
CA LYS A 214 54.22 26.56 -6.01
C LYS A 214 55.23 25.85 -6.90
N ARG A 215 56.25 26.57 -7.38
CA ARG A 215 57.40 25.95 -8.04
C ARG A 215 58.09 25.06 -7.02
N LEU A 216 57.97 23.74 -7.18
CA LEU A 216 58.83 22.80 -6.50
C LEU A 216 60.25 23.09 -6.99
N LYS A 217 61.11 23.65 -6.13
CA LYS A 217 62.55 23.67 -6.38
C LYS A 217 62.99 22.21 -6.38
N THR A 218 63.02 21.60 -7.56
CA THR A 218 63.70 20.32 -7.77
C THR A 218 65.13 20.51 -7.31
N ALA A 219 65.48 19.82 -6.23
CA ALA A 219 66.85 19.73 -5.76
C ALA A 219 67.65 18.93 -6.79
N LEU A 220 68.20 19.63 -7.78
CA LEU A 220 69.39 19.18 -8.51
C LEU A 220 70.56 19.24 -7.52
N LYS A 221 70.66 18.22 -6.66
CA LYS A 221 71.92 17.85 -6.03
C LYS A 221 72.74 17.15 -7.12
N ARG A 222 73.69 17.88 -7.70
CA ARG A 222 74.88 17.31 -8.32
C ARG A 222 75.87 16.94 -7.23
#